data_AF-A0A925N4Z0-F1
#
_entry.id   AF-A0A925N4Z0-F1
#
_cell.length_a   1.000
_cell.length_b   1.000
_cell.length_c   1.000
_cell.angle_alpha   90.00
_cell.angle_beta   90.00
_cell.angle_gamma   90.00
#
_symmetry.space_group_name_H-M   'P 1'
#
loop_
_entity.id
_entity.type
_entity.pdbx_description
1 polymer ?
#
loop_
_entity_poly.entity_id
_entity_poly.type
_entity_poly.pdbx_seq_one_letter_code
_entity_poly.pdbx_strand_id
1 'polypeptide(L)'
;MKRLVCASGLLLIGGALQAGEAPTSWFPDDPSCRVRQVPDDAGAVVTPGGFLLVHPRNDRLRADYTGCKTLWIDDEPGSPRRWSTLLFENGRLRRSVLWQRDAPEIADRVCDMPGSGARPLPRPQEPCSGIDRNELVALHLASYPRICMTQPDREECRQDPR
;
A
#
# COMPACT_ATOMS: atom_id res chain seq x y z
N MET A 1 -3.57 -14.64 66.50
CA MET A 1 -2.22 -14.08 66.68
C MET A 1 -1.70 -13.56 65.34
N LYS A 2 -1.35 -12.28 65.30
CA LYS A 2 -0.37 -11.57 64.43
C LYS A 2 -0.46 -11.62 62.88
N ARG A 3 -0.83 -10.42 62.34
CA ARG A 3 -0.20 -9.61 61.24
C ARG A 3 -0.28 -10.20 59.80
N LEU A 4 -0.47 -9.43 58.72
CA LEU A 4 0.04 -8.11 58.37
C LEU A 4 -0.96 -7.31 57.49
N VAL A 5 -1.00 -6.01 57.74
CA VAL A 5 -1.35 -4.95 56.78
C VAL A 5 -0.09 -4.62 55.97
N CYS A 6 -0.20 -4.46 54.65
CA CYS A 6 0.61 -3.49 53.88
C CYS A 6 -0.08 -3.17 52.56
N ALA A 7 -0.72 -2.00 52.54
CA ALA A 7 -1.05 -1.27 51.34
C ALA A 7 0.26 -0.83 50.66
N SER A 8 0.38 -1.05 49.36
CA SER A 8 1.32 -0.35 48.49
C SER A 8 0.68 -0.26 47.12
N GLY A 9 -0.15 0.78 46.97
CA GLY A 9 -0.62 1.22 45.66
C GLY A 9 0.53 1.83 44.89
N LEU A 10 1.06 1.08 43.92
CA LEU A 10 1.89 1.63 42.86
C LEU A 10 0.96 2.02 41.72
N LEU A 11 0.59 3.31 41.70
CA LEU A 11 0.10 4.00 40.50
C LEU A 11 1.25 3.99 39.48
N LEU A 12 1.29 2.97 38.63
CA LEU A 12 2.05 3.05 37.38
C LEU A 12 1.28 4.00 36.48
N ILE A 13 1.81 5.23 36.38
CA ILE A 13 1.44 6.19 35.36
C ILE A 13 1.78 5.53 34.03
N GLY A 14 0.77 4.91 33.43
CA GLY A 14 0.83 4.40 32.07
C GLY A 14 1.06 5.59 31.15
N GLY A 15 2.33 5.80 30.77
CA GLY A 15 2.67 6.57 29.60
C GLY A 15 1.99 5.88 28.42
N ALA A 16 0.83 6.41 28.01
CA ALA A 16 0.28 6.12 26.71
C ALA A 16 1.34 6.59 25.70
N LEU A 17 2.23 5.68 25.29
CA LEU A 17 2.79 5.72 23.95
C LEU A 17 1.58 5.96 23.05
N GLN A 18 1.46 7.19 22.54
CA GLN A 18 0.57 7.47 21.43
C GLN A 18 1.09 6.59 20.30
N ALA A 19 0.58 5.36 20.23
CA ALA A 19 0.68 4.53 19.06
C ALA A 19 0.13 5.42 17.95
N GLY A 20 1.04 5.90 17.08
CA GLY A 20 0.66 6.57 15.86
C GLY A 20 -0.45 5.73 15.24
N GLU A 21 -1.57 6.38 14.94
CA GLU A 21 -2.79 5.71 14.51
C GLU A 21 -2.43 4.64 13.49
N ALA A 22 -2.79 3.39 13.79
CA ALA A 22 -2.42 2.29 12.93
C ALA A 22 -2.93 2.60 11.51
N PRO A 23 -2.11 2.43 10.46
CA PRO A 23 -2.47 2.78 9.08
C PRO A 23 -3.78 2.14 8.57
N THR A 24 -4.29 1.16 9.31
CA THR A 24 -5.57 0.50 9.10
C THR A 24 -6.78 1.44 9.19
N SER A 25 -6.70 2.63 9.80
CA SER A 25 -7.84 3.58 9.81
C SER A 25 -8.00 4.36 8.51
N TRP A 26 -6.98 4.36 7.63
CA TRP A 26 -6.97 5.17 6.41
C TRP A 26 -7.57 4.49 5.18
N PHE A 27 -7.71 3.17 5.24
CA PHE A 27 -8.20 2.36 4.15
C PHE A 27 -9.59 1.81 4.46
N PRO A 28 -10.44 1.65 3.43
CA PRO A 28 -11.69 0.93 3.61
C PRO A 28 -11.41 -0.52 4.03
N ASP A 29 -12.41 -1.15 4.67
CA ASP A 29 -12.37 -2.57 5.03
C ASP A 29 -12.57 -3.46 3.78
N ASP A 30 -11.60 -3.41 2.88
CA ASP A 30 -11.54 -4.21 1.66
C ASP A 30 -10.33 -5.16 1.69
N PRO A 31 -10.45 -6.42 1.24
CA PRO A 31 -9.34 -7.37 1.20
C PRO A 31 -8.10 -6.85 0.47
N SER A 32 -8.27 -6.11 -0.64
CA SER A 32 -7.16 -5.54 -1.42
C SER A 32 -6.35 -4.51 -0.64
N CYS A 33 -6.95 -3.86 0.37
CA CYS A 33 -6.30 -2.88 1.24
C CYS A 33 -5.48 -3.50 2.38
N ARG A 34 -5.58 -4.82 2.57
CA ARG A 34 -4.83 -5.54 3.62
C ARG A 34 -3.61 -6.28 3.09
N VAL A 35 -3.33 -6.18 1.79
CA VAL A 35 -2.22 -6.88 1.15
C VAL A 35 -0.88 -6.29 1.61
N ARG A 36 -0.04 -7.14 2.21
CA ARG A 36 1.29 -6.74 2.74
C ARG A 36 2.44 -7.36 1.96
N GLN A 37 2.28 -8.60 1.52
CA GLN A 37 3.24 -9.34 0.71
C GLN A 37 2.74 -9.40 -0.73
N VAL A 38 3.67 -9.56 -1.68
CA VAL A 38 3.33 -9.66 -3.10
C VAL A 38 2.58 -10.98 -3.35
N PRO A 39 1.33 -10.94 -3.85
CA PRO A 39 0.61 -12.14 -4.24
C PRO A 39 1.22 -12.82 -5.47
N ASP A 40 0.95 -14.11 -5.65
CA ASP A 40 1.44 -14.87 -6.82
C ASP A 40 0.85 -14.37 -8.14
N ASP A 41 -0.36 -13.80 -8.07
CA ASP A 41 -1.09 -13.24 -9.22
C ASP A 41 -0.85 -11.74 -9.43
N ALA A 42 0.17 -11.17 -8.79
CA ALA A 42 0.60 -9.81 -9.07
C ALA A 42 1.02 -9.64 -10.54
N GLY A 43 0.97 -8.40 -11.02
CA GLY A 43 1.51 -8.02 -12.31
C GLY A 43 2.95 -7.58 -12.19
N ALA A 44 3.71 -7.73 -13.26
CA ALA A 44 5.05 -7.22 -13.42
C ALA A 44 5.08 -6.08 -14.44
N VAL A 45 5.68 -4.96 -14.05
CA VAL A 45 5.86 -3.77 -14.87
C VAL A 45 7.36 -3.56 -15.01
N VAL A 46 7.85 -3.53 -16.24
CA VAL A 46 9.25 -3.27 -16.53
C VAL A 46 9.51 -1.77 -16.38
N THR A 47 10.55 -1.41 -15.63
CA THR A 47 11.01 -0.03 -15.48
C THR A 47 12.49 0.07 -15.82
N PRO A 48 13.03 1.27 -16.14
CA PRO A 48 14.46 1.44 -16.40
C PRO A 48 15.40 0.99 -15.25
N GLY A 49 14.89 0.81 -14.03
CA GLY A 49 15.67 0.42 -12.83
C GLY A 49 15.36 -0.96 -12.26
N GLY A 50 14.55 -1.78 -12.93
CA GLY A 50 14.12 -3.09 -12.44
C GLY A 50 12.63 -3.32 -12.65
N PHE A 51 12.01 -4.13 -11.79
CA PHE A 51 10.59 -4.43 -11.87
C PHE A 51 9.79 -3.71 -10.78
N LEU A 52 8.62 -3.22 -11.17
CA LEU A 52 7.55 -2.92 -10.24
C LEU A 52 6.55 -4.07 -10.26
N LEU A 53 6.11 -4.49 -9.08
CA LEU A 53 5.06 -5.47 -8.91
C LEU A 53 3.78 -4.75 -8.51
N VAL A 54 2.64 -5.20 -9.02
CA VAL A 54 1.36 -4.51 -8.83
C VAL A 54 0.23 -5.48 -8.54
N HIS A 55 -0.58 -5.18 -7.52
CA HIS A 55 -1.77 -5.98 -7.20
C HIS A 55 -2.92 -5.10 -6.70
N PRO A 56 -4.17 -5.32 -7.15
CA PRO A 56 -4.56 -6.28 -8.18
C PRO A 56 -4.10 -5.86 -9.59
N ARG A 57 -4.06 -6.82 -10.52
CA ARG A 57 -3.84 -6.58 -11.97
C ARG A 57 -5.10 -6.04 -12.65
N ASN A 58 -4.90 -5.40 -13.81
CA ASN A 58 -5.92 -4.73 -14.61
C ASN A 58 -7.11 -5.63 -14.96
N ASP A 59 -6.87 -6.91 -15.24
CA ASP A 59 -7.89 -7.91 -15.61
C ASP A 59 -9.02 -8.04 -14.56
N ARG A 60 -8.74 -7.63 -13.31
CA ARG A 60 -9.67 -7.68 -12.18
C ARG A 60 -10.24 -6.32 -11.78
N LEU A 61 -9.88 -5.27 -12.52
CA LEU A 61 -10.26 -3.89 -12.21
C LEU A 61 -11.31 -3.38 -13.18
N ARG A 62 -12.53 -3.16 -12.66
CA ARG A 62 -13.58 -2.44 -13.37
C ARG A 62 -13.26 -0.93 -13.41
N ALA A 63 -13.88 -0.21 -14.35
CA ALA A 63 -13.72 1.25 -14.44
C ALA A 63 -14.24 2.01 -13.21
N ASP A 64 -15.18 1.43 -12.46
CA ASP A 64 -15.78 1.96 -11.23
C ASP A 64 -15.13 1.40 -9.95
N TYR A 65 -13.92 0.82 -10.06
CA TYR A 65 -13.26 0.13 -8.96
C TYR A 65 -13.12 1.00 -7.70
N THR A 66 -13.44 0.39 -6.57
CA THR A 66 -13.25 0.95 -5.22
C THR A 66 -12.49 -0.08 -4.41
N GLY A 67 -11.34 0.32 -3.85
CA GLY A 67 -10.42 -0.59 -3.18
C GLY A 67 -8.98 -0.10 -3.30
N CYS A 68 -8.03 -0.96 -2.96
CA CYS A 68 -6.62 -0.61 -2.95
C CYS A 68 -5.81 -1.35 -4.02
N LYS A 69 -4.87 -0.62 -4.61
CA LYS A 69 -3.82 -1.16 -5.47
C LYS A 69 -2.47 -0.91 -4.80
N THR A 70 -1.70 -1.97 -4.58
CA THR A 70 -0.38 -1.88 -3.95
C THR A 70 0.71 -2.09 -4.98
N LEU A 71 1.77 -1.30 -4.86
CA LEU A 71 2.97 -1.33 -5.66
C LEU A 71 4.15 -1.77 -4.80
N TRP A 72 4.94 -2.70 -5.31
CA TRP A 72 6.22 -3.11 -4.72
C TRP A 72 7.35 -2.87 -5.70
N ILE A 73 8.51 -2.56 -5.18
CA ILE A 73 9.76 -2.48 -5.95
C ILE A 73 10.49 -3.80 -5.75
N ASP A 74 10.90 -4.43 -6.84
CA ASP A 74 11.76 -5.61 -6.85
C ASP A 74 13.16 -5.20 -7.30
N ASP A 75 13.88 -4.51 -6.40
CA ASP A 75 15.26 -4.05 -6.61
C ASP A 75 16.31 -5.05 -6.11
N GLU A 76 15.92 -5.96 -5.22
CA GLU A 76 16.73 -7.08 -4.74
C GLU A 76 16.03 -8.42 -5.06
N PRO A 77 16.68 -9.36 -5.77
CA PRO A 77 16.03 -10.60 -6.20
C PRO A 77 15.35 -11.35 -5.06
N GLY A 78 14.03 -11.51 -5.16
CA GLY A 78 13.24 -12.27 -4.20
C GLY A 78 12.86 -11.53 -2.92
N SER A 79 13.18 -10.24 -2.81
CA SER A 79 12.84 -9.40 -1.65
C SER A 79 12.06 -8.15 -2.07
N PRO A 80 10.88 -8.30 -2.69
CA PRO A 80 10.12 -7.16 -3.15
C PRO A 80 9.61 -6.33 -1.96
N ARG A 81 9.97 -5.05 -1.95
CA ARG A 81 9.61 -4.12 -0.88
C ARG A 81 8.34 -3.35 -1.22
N ARG A 82 7.42 -3.26 -0.25
CA ARG A 82 6.20 -2.48 -0.42
C ARG A 82 6.56 -1.01 -0.54
N TRP A 83 6.18 -0.40 -1.66
CA TRP A 83 6.50 0.98 -1.96
C TRP A 83 5.31 1.90 -1.72
N SER A 84 4.16 1.58 -2.31
CA SER A 84 2.97 2.42 -2.21
C SER A 84 1.67 1.62 -2.19
N THR A 85 0.68 2.12 -1.46
CA THR A 85 -0.71 1.67 -1.54
C THR A 85 -1.60 2.82 -2.01
N LEU A 86 -2.31 2.59 -3.10
CA LEU A 86 -3.17 3.53 -3.80
C LEU A 86 -4.62 3.19 -3.51
N LEU A 87 -5.38 4.13 -2.95
CA LEU A 87 -6.80 3.99 -2.71
C LEU A 87 -7.59 4.60 -3.87
N PHE A 88 -8.42 3.77 -4.50
CA PHE A 88 -9.36 4.18 -5.53
C PHE A 88 -10.78 4.18 -4.98
N GLU A 89 -11.57 5.13 -5.47
CA GLU A 89 -13.00 5.22 -5.21
C GLU A 89 -13.69 5.59 -6.53
N ASN A 90 -14.63 4.74 -6.96
CA ASN A 90 -15.34 4.87 -8.23
C ASN A 90 -14.40 5.14 -9.42
N GLY A 91 -13.30 4.39 -9.49
CA GLY A 91 -12.29 4.49 -10.54
C GLY A 91 -11.29 5.65 -10.41
N ARG A 92 -11.42 6.50 -9.40
CA ARG A 92 -10.55 7.68 -9.21
C ARG A 92 -9.59 7.46 -8.06
N LEU A 93 -8.32 7.80 -8.28
CA LEU A 93 -7.33 7.84 -7.21
C LEU A 93 -7.76 8.90 -6.18
N ARG A 94 -7.87 8.49 -4.91
CA ARG A 94 -8.24 9.38 -3.80
C ARG A 94 -7.08 9.63 -2.87
N ARG A 95 -6.27 8.58 -2.63
CA ARG A 95 -5.15 8.64 -1.71
C ARG A 95 -4.01 7.76 -2.21
N SER A 96 -2.78 8.23 -2.02
CA SER A 96 -1.57 7.41 -2.12
C SER A 96 -0.86 7.41 -0.77
N VAL A 97 -0.49 6.24 -0.29
CA VAL A 97 0.34 6.05 0.90
C VAL A 97 1.67 5.50 0.43
N LEU A 98 2.76 6.20 0.72
CA LEU A 98 4.12 5.72 0.54
C LEU A 98 4.61 5.12 1.86
N TRP A 99 5.24 3.96 1.77
CA TRP A 99 5.74 3.22 2.93
C TRP A 99 7.23 3.43 3.13
N GLN A 100 7.69 3.44 4.38
CA GLN A 100 9.12 3.51 4.68
C GLN A 100 9.81 2.23 4.22
N ARG A 101 11.05 2.37 3.73
CA ARG A 101 11.87 1.23 3.27
C ARG A 101 12.17 0.24 4.39
N ASP A 102 12.60 0.76 5.54
CA ASP A 102 13.12 -0.06 6.65
C ASP A 102 12.04 -0.41 7.70
N ALA A 103 10.83 0.16 7.55
CA ALA A 103 9.68 -0.10 8.41
C ALA A 103 8.39 -0.11 7.54
N PRO A 104 8.14 -1.18 6.76
CA PRO A 104 7.12 -1.18 5.71
C PRO A 104 5.69 -1.03 6.23
N GLU A 105 5.45 -1.20 7.53
CA GLU A 105 4.21 -0.90 8.25
C GLU A 105 4.03 0.57 8.65
N ILE A 106 5.07 1.40 8.53
CA ILE A 106 5.05 2.82 8.82
C ILE A 106 4.93 3.60 7.51
N ALA A 107 3.91 4.46 7.42
CA ALA A 107 3.78 5.35 6.29
C ALA A 107 4.83 6.46 6.37
N ASP A 108 5.58 6.62 5.29
CA ASP A 108 6.55 7.70 5.09
C ASP A 108 5.82 9.00 4.73
N ARG A 109 4.92 8.89 3.74
CA ARG A 109 4.13 10.00 3.22
C ARG A 109 2.73 9.52 2.90
N VAL A 110 1.75 10.35 3.18
CA VAL A 110 0.40 10.17 2.64
C VAL A 110 0.09 11.35 1.74
N CYS A 111 -0.68 11.09 0.69
CA CYS A 111 -1.08 12.04 -0.33
C CYS A 111 -2.57 11.91 -0.63
N ASP A 112 -3.39 12.86 -0.18
CA ASP A 112 -4.79 12.97 -0.62
C ASP A 112 -4.88 13.75 -1.94
N MET A 113 -5.62 13.20 -2.91
CA MET A 113 -5.78 13.84 -4.21
C MET A 113 -6.69 15.07 -4.10
N PRO A 114 -6.46 16.14 -4.88
CA PRO A 114 -7.33 17.31 -4.90
C PRO A 114 -8.79 16.94 -5.24
N GLY A 115 -9.76 17.49 -4.50
CA GLY A 115 -11.18 17.17 -4.71
C GLY A 115 -11.56 15.73 -4.36
N SER A 116 -10.68 15.01 -3.64
CA SER A 116 -10.93 13.62 -3.26
C SER A 116 -11.96 13.44 -2.15
N GLY A 117 -12.38 14.50 -1.47
CA GLY A 117 -13.26 14.37 -0.30
C GLY A 117 -12.75 13.34 0.73
N ALA A 118 -11.48 12.92 0.65
CA ALA A 118 -10.91 11.90 1.50
C ALA A 118 -10.98 12.42 2.93
N ARG A 119 -11.27 11.53 3.88
CA ARG A 119 -11.29 11.90 5.29
C ARG A 119 -9.95 12.57 5.63
N PRO A 120 -9.95 13.84 6.10
CA PRO A 120 -8.73 14.55 6.44
C PRO A 120 -7.90 13.72 7.43
N LEU A 121 -6.61 13.56 7.16
CA LEU A 121 -5.72 12.93 8.12
C LEU A 121 -5.43 13.88 9.29
N PRO A 122 -5.16 13.33 10.49
CA PRO A 122 -4.84 14.14 11.67
C PRO A 122 -3.52 14.92 11.57
N ARG A 123 -2.70 14.70 10.54
CA ARG A 123 -1.50 15.50 10.25
C ARG A 123 -1.60 16.15 8.86
N PRO A 124 -1.12 17.40 8.72
CA PRO A 124 -1.00 18.05 7.42
C PRO A 124 -0.14 17.19 6.49
N GLN A 125 -0.65 16.89 5.31
CA GLN A 125 0.12 16.26 4.24
C GLN A 125 0.64 17.38 3.34
N GLU A 126 1.87 17.24 2.84
CA GLU A 126 2.31 18.09 1.73
C GLU A 126 1.39 17.87 0.52
N PRO A 127 1.04 18.93 -0.23
CA PRO A 127 0.27 18.77 -1.46
C PRO A 127 1.05 17.91 -2.45
N CYS A 128 0.51 16.74 -2.77
CA CYS A 128 1.12 15.81 -3.71
C CYS A 128 0.72 16.11 -5.16
N SER A 129 1.03 17.33 -5.59
CA SER A 129 0.67 17.82 -6.93
C SER A 129 1.33 16.97 -8.02
N GLY A 130 0.54 16.52 -8.99
CA GLY A 130 1.03 15.77 -10.15
C GLY A 130 1.21 14.27 -9.95
N ILE A 131 0.98 13.73 -8.74
CA ILE A 131 0.98 12.26 -8.54
C ILE A 131 -0.10 11.61 -9.40
N ASP A 132 -1.29 12.19 -9.46
CA ASP A 132 -2.44 11.72 -10.25
C ASP A 132 -2.17 11.60 -11.76
N ARG A 133 -1.09 12.22 -12.25
CA ARG A 133 -0.66 12.17 -13.66
C ARG A 133 0.44 11.15 -13.92
N ASN A 134 0.98 10.52 -12.89
CA ASN A 134 2.01 9.49 -13.05
C ASN A 134 1.35 8.18 -13.51
N GLU A 135 1.80 7.62 -14.62
CA GLU A 135 1.26 6.37 -15.16
C GLU A 135 1.35 5.20 -14.17
N LEU A 136 2.35 5.19 -13.29
CA LEU A 136 2.51 4.15 -12.27
C LEU A 136 1.38 4.12 -11.24
N VAL A 137 0.64 5.22 -11.09
CA VAL A 137 -0.53 5.29 -10.19
C VAL A 137 -1.86 5.24 -10.93
N ALA A 138 -1.84 4.93 -12.23
CA ALA A 138 -3.07 4.72 -13.00
C ALA A 138 -3.86 3.52 -12.45
N LEU A 139 -5.20 3.61 -12.55
CA LEU A 139 -6.08 2.49 -12.20
C LEU A 139 -5.71 1.24 -13.00
N HIS A 140 -5.63 1.39 -14.32
CA HIS A 140 -5.13 0.37 -15.23
C HIS A 140 -3.68 0.66 -15.58
N LEU A 141 -2.76 -0.07 -14.94
CA LEU A 141 -1.32 0.01 -15.21
C LEU A 141 -0.94 -1.23 -16.02
N ALA A 142 -0.54 -1.05 -17.28
CA ALA A 142 -0.21 -2.17 -18.16
C ALA A 142 0.86 -3.06 -17.52
N SER A 143 0.54 -4.34 -17.33
CA SER A 143 1.42 -5.29 -16.63
C SER A 143 1.38 -6.69 -17.26
N TYR A 144 2.52 -7.36 -17.26
CA TYR A 144 2.60 -8.80 -17.55
C TYR A 144 2.18 -9.62 -16.32
N PRO A 145 1.77 -10.88 -16.48
CA PRO A 145 1.74 -11.83 -15.37
C PRO A 145 3.10 -11.90 -14.66
N ARG A 146 3.14 -11.93 -13.32
CA ARG A 146 4.41 -12.02 -12.55
C ARG A 146 5.30 -13.20 -12.97
N ILE A 147 4.71 -14.31 -13.40
CA ILE A 147 5.45 -15.49 -13.87
C ILE A 147 6.38 -15.17 -15.05
N CYS A 148 6.05 -14.15 -15.86
CA CYS A 148 6.87 -13.73 -17.00
C CYS A 148 8.24 -13.16 -16.60
N MET A 149 8.42 -12.75 -15.35
CA MET A 149 9.73 -12.31 -14.84
C MET A 149 10.74 -13.45 -14.77
N THR A 150 10.28 -14.70 -14.58
CA THR A 150 11.16 -15.87 -14.44
C THR A 150 10.98 -16.90 -15.54
N GLN A 151 9.85 -16.87 -16.26
CA GLN A 151 9.53 -17.77 -17.37
C GLN A 151 9.01 -16.98 -18.58
N PRO A 152 9.87 -16.18 -19.23
CA PRO A 152 9.46 -15.28 -20.33
C PRO A 152 8.97 -16.02 -21.58
N ASP A 153 9.32 -17.31 -21.75
CA ASP A 153 8.95 -18.09 -22.93
C ASP A 153 7.51 -18.64 -22.89
N ARG A 154 6.77 -18.44 -21.78
CA ARG A 154 5.38 -18.89 -21.66
C ARG A 154 4.48 -18.15 -22.64
N GLU A 155 3.42 -18.84 -23.09
CA GLU A 155 2.48 -18.30 -24.08
C GLU A 155 1.81 -16.99 -23.62
N GLU A 156 1.43 -16.92 -22.33
CA GLU A 156 0.83 -15.71 -21.74
C GLU A 156 1.78 -14.50 -21.70
N CYS A 157 3.10 -14.72 -21.83
CA CYS A 157 4.13 -13.68 -21.82
C CYS A 157 4.43 -13.13 -23.21
N ARG A 158 3.89 -13.75 -24.28
CA ARG A 158 4.07 -13.31 -25.68
C ARG A 158 3.13 -12.16 -26.07
N GLN A 159 2.10 -11.92 -25.27
CA GLN A 159 1.12 -10.87 -25.52
C GLN A 159 1.59 -9.55 -24.93
N ASP A 160 1.14 -8.44 -25.50
CA ASP A 160 1.38 -7.12 -24.91
C ASP A 160 0.80 -7.05 -23.48
N PRO A 161 1.45 -6.28 -22.58
CA PRO A 161 1.01 -6.15 -21.20
C PRO A 161 -0.38 -5.48 -21.18
N ARG A 162 -1.25 -6.01 -20.31
CA ARG A 162 -2.64 -5.55 -20.19
C ARG A 162 -2.86 -4.73 -18.94
#